data_AF-A0AAN4HCI6-F1
#
_entry.id   AF-A0AAN4HCI6-F1
#
_cell.length_a   1.000
_cell.length_b   1.000
_cell.length_c   1.000
_cell.angle_alpha   90.00
_cell.angle_beta   90.00
_cell.angle_gamma   90.00
#
_symmetry.space_group_name_H-M   'P 1'
#
loop_
_entity.id
_entity.type
_entity.pdbx_description
1 polymer ?
#
loop_
_entity_poly.entity_id
_entity_poly.type
_entity_poly.pdbx_seq_one_letter_code
_entity_poly.pdbx_strand_id
1 'polypeptide(L)' 'MKVLKDQLREWKKKSKQGKKKNKKKQKEKLSTRDIEDLMGMYRPCYERRRGAIRQK' A
#
# COMPACT_ATOMS: atom_id res chain seq x y z
N MET A 1 -33.10 35.04 10.67
CA MET A 1 -33.08 33.70 10.03
C MET A 1 -31.72 33.49 9.37
N LYS A 2 -31.03 32.38 9.62
CA LYS A 2 -29.82 32.05 8.84
C LYS A 2 -30.23 31.83 7.39
N VAL A 3 -29.63 32.59 6.47
CA VAL A 3 -29.95 32.49 5.05
C VAL A 3 -29.41 31.15 4.54
N LEU A 4 -30.11 30.49 3.61
CA LEU A 4 -29.70 29.22 3.00
C LEU A 4 -28.23 29.24 2.52
N LYS A 5 -27.79 30.41 2.03
CA LYS A 5 -26.42 30.68 1.61
C LYS A 5 -25.38 30.48 2.72
N ASP A 6 -25.71 30.86 3.95
CA ASP A 6 -24.80 30.72 5.09
C ASP A 6 -24.69 29.26 5.53
N GLN A 7 -25.81 28.52 5.52
CA GLN A 7 -25.81 27.08 5.78
C GLN A 7 -24.96 26.32 4.75
N LEU A 8 -25.08 26.68 3.48
CA LEU A 8 -24.30 26.08 2.40
C LEU A 8 -22.79 26.38 2.55
N ARG A 9 -22.46 27.60 2.98
CA ARG A 9 -21.07 28.04 3.17
C ARG A 9 -20.40 27.29 4.33
N GLU A 10 -21.12 27.10 5.43
CA GLU A 10 -20.64 26.34 6.59
C GLU A 10 -20.52 24.83 6.27
N TRP A 11 -21.45 24.27 5.51
CA TRP A 11 -21.34 22.88 5.03
C TRP A 11 -20.11 22.66 4.14
N LYS A 12 -19.84 23.61 3.23
CA LYS A 12 -18.67 23.57 2.33
C LYS A 12 -17.32 23.73 3.07
N LYS A 13 -17.30 24.48 4.18
CA LYS A 13 -16.11 24.55 5.07
C LYS A 13 -15.86 23.24 5.79
N LYS A 14 -16.91 22.64 6.37
CA LYS A 14 -16.82 21.39 7.13
C LYS A 14 -16.39 20.20 6.25
N SER A 15 -16.88 20.13 5.01
CA SER A 15 -16.50 19.07 4.06
C SER A 15 -15.04 19.19 3.56
N LYS A 16 -14.50 20.40 3.45
CA LYS A 16 -13.09 20.63 3.09
C LYS A 16 -12.10 20.27 4.20
N GLN A 17 -12.50 20.36 5.47
CA GLN A 17 -11.64 19.98 6.60
C GLN A 17 -11.36 18.47 6.63
N GLY A 18 -12.31 17.62 6.21
CA GLY A 18 -12.12 16.17 6.12
C GLY A 18 -11.09 15.75 5.05
N LYS A 19 -10.95 16.51 3.95
CA LYS A 19 -10.04 16.18 2.86
C LYS A 19 -8.55 16.36 3.20
N LYS A 20 -8.20 17.19 4.20
CA LYS A 20 -6.81 17.36 4.67
C LYS A 20 -6.26 16.15 5.43
N LYS A 21 -7.12 15.26 5.95
CA LYS A 21 -6.69 14.03 6.65
C LYS A 21 -6.33 12.87 5.70
N ASN A 22 -6.68 12.96 4.42
CA ASN A 22 -6.15 12.06 3.40
C ASN A 22 -4.79 12.58 2.89
N LYS A 23 -3.82 12.74 3.80
CA LYS A 23 -2.43 12.50 3.39
C LYS A 23 -2.46 11.05 2.90
N LYS A 24 -2.43 10.83 1.58
CA LYS A 24 -2.27 9.50 0.98
C LYS A 24 -1.19 8.82 1.81
N LYS A 25 -1.58 7.82 2.61
CA LYS A 25 -0.60 6.93 3.25
C LYS A 25 0.37 6.59 2.13
N GLN A 26 1.66 6.89 2.32
CA GLN A 26 2.63 6.54 1.31
C GLN A 26 2.39 5.06 1.04
N LYS A 27 2.01 4.73 -0.21
CA LYS A 27 2.00 3.33 -0.61
C LYS A 27 3.42 2.87 -0.35
N GLU A 28 3.57 1.88 0.54
CA GLU A 28 4.88 1.30 0.80
C GLU A 28 5.47 0.92 -0.56
N LYS A 29 6.53 1.64 -0.94
CA LYS A 29 7.20 1.39 -2.21
C LYS A 29 8.10 0.18 -1.97
N LEU A 30 7.53 -1.01 -2.15
CA LEU A 30 8.34 -2.22 -2.22
C LEU A 30 9.27 -2.08 -3.43
N SER A 31 10.55 -2.38 -3.21
CA SER A 31 11.52 -2.53 -4.29
C SER A 31 11.12 -3.70 -5.19
N THR A 32 11.58 -3.73 -6.44
CA THR A 32 11.41 -4.91 -7.30
C THR A 32 11.95 -6.16 -6.63
N ARG A 33 13.08 -6.04 -5.92
CA ARG A 33 13.68 -7.12 -5.15
C ARG A 33 12.79 -7.62 -4.01
N ASP A 34 12.15 -6.71 -3.27
CA ASP A 34 11.24 -7.09 -2.18
C ASP A 34 10.02 -7.87 -2.71
N ILE A 35 9.55 -7.50 -3.92
CA ILE A 35 8.47 -8.20 -4.61
C ILE A 35 8.92 -9.59 -5.07
N GLU A 36 10.11 -9.70 -5.66
CA GLU A 36 10.69 -10.96 -6.14
C GLU A 36 11.00 -11.93 -4.99
N ASP A 37 11.52 -11.41 -3.87
CA ASP A 37 11.77 -12.16 -2.63
C ASP A 37 10.44 -12.68 -2.05
N LEU A 38 9.40 -11.83 -2.02
CA LEU A 38 8.07 -12.21 -1.57
C LEU A 38 7.43 -13.27 -2.49
N MET A 39 7.64 -13.17 -3.80
CA MET A 39 7.24 -14.19 -4.79
C MET A 39 8.08 -15.46 -4.71
N GLY A 40 9.15 -15.48 -3.90
CA GLY A 40 10.02 -16.64 -3.72
C GLY A 40 10.88 -16.95 -4.93
N MET A 41 11.16 -15.97 -5.79
CA MET A 41 12.00 -16.17 -6.99
C MET A 41 13.43 -16.61 -6.64
N TYR A 42 13.95 -16.14 -5.51
CA TYR A 42 15.31 -16.44 -5.05
C TYR A 42 15.39 -17.62 -4.07
N ARG A 43 14.36 -18.48 -4.02
CA ARG A 43 14.38 -19.65 -3.15
C ARG A 43 15.43 -20.66 -3.65
N PRO A 44 16.34 -21.15 -2.77
CA PRO A 44 17.19 -22.29 -3.08
C PRO A 44 16.34 -23.51 -3.46
N CYS A 45 16.50 -24.00 -4.68
CA CYS A 45 15.89 -25.26 -5.10
C CYS A 45 16.82 -26.40 -4.69
N TYR A 46 16.27 -27.41 -4.02
CA TYR A 46 17.01 -28.60 -3.64
C TYR A 46 16.57 -29.78 -4.50
N GLU A 47 17.53 -30.48 -5.10
CA GLU A 47 17.32 -31.67 -5.91
C GLU A 47 17.98 -32.88 -5.23
N ARG A 48 17.35 -34.05 -5.32
CA ARG A 48 17.99 -35.31 -4.93
C ARG A 48 18.89 -35.78 -6.07
N ARG A 49 20.20 -35.82 -5.85
CA ARG A 49 21.19 -36.38 -6.79
C ARG A 49 21.99 -37.48 -6.11
N ARG A 50 21.95 -38.69 -6.67
CA ARG A 50 22.72 -39.87 -6.19
C ARG A 50 22.52 -40.14 -4.69
N GLY A 51 21.29 -40.03 -4.20
CA GLY A 51 20.94 -40.30 -2.80
C GLY A 51 21.11 -39.12 -1.82
N ALA A 52 21.89 -38.09 -2.18
CA ALA A 52 22.05 -36.88 -1.37
C ALA A 52 21.13 -35.75 -1.86
N ILE A 53 20.64 -34.91 -0.94
CA ILE A 53 19.97 -33.65 -1.29
C ILE A 53 21.07 -32.62 -1.56
N ARG A 54 21.04 -31.98 -2.73
CA ARG A 54 21.96 -30.90 -3.11
C ARG A 54 21.16 -29.70 -3.55
N GLN A 55 21.65 -28.51 -3.21
CA GLN A 55 21.14 -27.29 -3.82
C GLN A 55 21.47 -27.33 -5.32
N LYS A 56 20.49 -26.98 -6.15
CA LYS A 56 20.65 -26.84 -7.60
C LYS A 56 21.50 -25.61 -7.94
#